data_AF-A0A1M3QVE6-F1
#
_entry.id   AF-A0A1M3QVE6-F1
#
_cell.length_a   1.000
_cell.length_b   1.000
_cell.length_c   1.000
_cell.angle_alpha   90.00
_cell.angle_beta   90.00
_cell.angle_gamma   90.00
#
_symmetry.space_group_name_H-M   'P 1'
#
loop_
_entity.id
_entity.type
_entity.pdbx_description
1 polymer ?
#
loop_
_entity_poly.entity_id
_entity_poly.type
_entity_poly.pdbx_seq_one_letter_code
_entity_poly.pdbx_strand_id
1 'polypeptide(L)'
;MERKKIKLILPYLLTVIVLIYTWSVIVTTDYYATLKHQIALILVLINLGIYFFKFDYGIVFTGILLLLATFNFIALFPDIVSSSYFIRIADKEIATPTIQGKSLLLMIVFLVLNFGYLIEMYANYKYTKKNGGDGDGR
;
A
#
# COMPACT_ATOMS: atom_id res chain seq x y z
N MET A 1 3.02 -19.12 14.70
CA MET A 1 2.87 -17.65 14.58
C MET A 1 1.85 -17.19 15.60
N GLU A 2 2.15 -16.15 16.38
CA GLU A 2 1.17 -15.54 17.28
C GLU A 2 -0.05 -15.08 16.47
N ARG A 3 -1.27 -15.38 16.93
CA ARG A 3 -2.53 -15.06 16.22
C ARG A 3 -2.64 -13.58 15.82
N LYS A 4 -1.91 -12.69 16.51
CA LYS A 4 -1.81 -11.26 16.20
C LYS A 4 -1.09 -10.99 14.87
N LYS A 5 -0.02 -11.71 14.55
CA LYS A 5 0.76 -11.51 13.30
C LYS A 5 -0.03 -11.86 12.04
N ILE A 6 -0.93 -12.85 12.13
CA ILE A 6 -1.80 -13.25 11.02
C ILE A 6 -2.78 -12.12 10.65
N LYS A 7 -3.26 -11.35 11.63
CA LYS A 7 -4.14 -10.20 11.34
C LYS A 7 -3.40 -9.08 10.61
N LEU A 8 -2.12 -8.87 10.93
CA LEU A 8 -1.29 -7.83 10.32
C LEU A 8 -0.94 -8.12 8.86
N ILE A 9 -0.75 -9.40 8.49
CA ILE A 9 -0.46 -9.78 7.10
C ILE A 9 -1.72 -9.78 6.20
N LEU A 10 -2.92 -9.77 6.80
CA LEU A 10 -4.17 -9.90 6.07
C LEU A 10 -4.34 -8.89 4.92
N PRO A 11 -4.07 -7.58 5.08
CA PRO A 11 -4.21 -6.63 3.97
C PRO A 11 -3.25 -6.89 2.82
N TYR A 12 -2.05 -7.38 3.13
CA TYR A 12 -1.10 -7.78 2.10
C TYR A 12 -1.61 -9.00 1.33
N LEU A 13 -2.12 -10.03 2.03
CA LEU A 13 -2.73 -11.20 1.38
C LEU A 13 -3.92 -10.81 0.49
N LEU A 14 -4.78 -9.90 0.94
CA LEU A 14 -5.86 -9.37 0.12
C LEU A 14 -5.35 -8.69 -1.15
N THR A 15 -4.26 -7.91 -1.02
CA THR A 15 -3.61 -7.25 -2.16
C THR A 15 -3.06 -8.28 -3.16
N VAL A 16 -2.43 -9.36 -2.69
CA VAL A 16 -1.93 -10.45 -3.54
C VAL A 16 -3.09 -11.17 -4.24
N ILE A 17 -4.18 -11.49 -3.53
CA ILE A 17 -5.36 -12.14 -4.12
C ILE A 17 -5.97 -11.27 -5.22
N VAL A 18 -6.14 -9.98 -4.94
CA VAL A 18 -6.65 -9.01 -5.93
C VAL A 18 -5.74 -8.94 -7.14
N LEU A 19 -4.42 -8.90 -6.94
CA LEU A 19 -3.45 -8.86 -8.03
C LEU A 19 -3.48 -10.13 -8.89
N ILE A 20 -3.56 -11.31 -8.26
CA ILE A 20 -3.70 -12.59 -8.97
C ILE A 20 -4.97 -12.57 -9.81
N TYR A 21 -6.10 -12.17 -9.23
CA TYR A 21 -7.37 -12.03 -9.94
C TYR A 21 -7.24 -11.09 -11.15
N THR A 22 -6.63 -9.92 -10.98
CA THR A 22 -6.38 -8.96 -12.06
C THR A 22 -5.56 -9.55 -13.19
N TRP A 23 -4.48 -10.26 -12.88
CA TRP A 23 -3.66 -10.92 -13.90
C TRP A 23 -4.39 -12.08 -14.56
N SER A 24 -5.19 -12.86 -13.83
CA SER A 24 -6.05 -13.89 -14.43
C SER A 24 -7.04 -13.28 -15.43
N VAL A 25 -7.69 -12.16 -15.08
CA VAL A 25 -8.58 -11.44 -16.00
C VAL A 25 -7.80 -10.97 -17.23
N ILE A 26 -6.68 -10.26 -17.05
CA ILE A 26 -5.84 -9.77 -18.15
C ILE A 26 -5.38 -10.89 -19.10
N VAL A 27 -5.03 -12.06 -18.58
CA VAL A 27 -4.58 -13.20 -19.41
C VAL A 27 -5.74 -13.89 -20.14
N THR A 28 -6.95 -13.86 -19.58
CA THR A 28 -8.12 -14.59 -20.11
C THR A 28 -9.05 -13.74 -20.96
N THR A 29 -8.84 -12.43 -21.02
CA THR A 29 -9.73 -11.47 -21.70
C THR A 29 -8.90 -10.51 -22.56
N ASP A 30 -9.57 -9.71 -23.40
CA ASP A 30 -8.92 -8.70 -24.27
C ASP A 30 -8.40 -7.45 -23.51
N TYR A 31 -8.29 -7.51 -22.18
CA TYR A 31 -7.73 -6.41 -21.39
C TYR A 31 -6.20 -6.37 -21.53
N TYR A 32 -5.67 -5.23 -21.95
CA TYR A 32 -4.23 -5.03 -22.08
C TYR A 32 -3.56 -4.69 -20.73
N ALA A 33 -2.46 -5.39 -20.44
CA ALA A 33 -1.62 -5.11 -19.29
C ALA A 33 -0.94 -3.73 -19.44
N THR A 34 -1.48 -2.71 -18.79
CA THR A 34 -0.81 -1.40 -18.71
C THR A 34 0.50 -1.46 -17.91
N LEU A 35 1.40 -0.51 -18.13
CA LEU A 35 2.65 -0.37 -17.37
C LEU A 35 2.39 -0.29 -15.85
N LYS A 36 1.26 0.30 -15.43
CA LYS A 36 0.88 0.40 -14.01
C LYS A 36 0.64 -0.98 -13.36
N HIS A 37 0.11 -1.95 -14.11
CA HIS A 37 -0.09 -3.32 -13.61
C HIS A 37 1.24 -4.07 -13.47
N GLN A 38 2.17 -3.84 -14.41
CA GLN A 38 3.51 -4.43 -14.35
C GLN A 38 4.31 -3.90 -13.16
N ILE A 39 4.28 -2.58 -12.94
CA ILE A 39 4.91 -1.95 -11.77
C ILE A 39 4.27 -2.48 -10.47
N ALA A 40 2.94 -2.60 -10.41
CA ALA A 40 2.25 -3.17 -9.26
C ALA A 40 2.74 -4.60 -8.94
N LEU A 41 2.88 -5.45 -9.96
CA LEU A 41 3.38 -6.82 -9.80
C LEU A 41 4.80 -6.84 -9.22
N ILE A 42 5.71 -6.06 -9.80
CA ILE A 42 7.10 -5.97 -9.32
C ILE A 42 7.14 -5.51 -7.86
N LEU A 43 6.40 -4.44 -7.51
CA LEU A 43 6.39 -3.92 -6.15
C LEU A 43 5.78 -4.91 -5.14
N VAL A 44 4.75 -5.66 -5.51
CA VAL A 44 4.18 -6.72 -4.65
C VAL A 44 5.19 -7.85 -4.43
N LEU A 45 5.93 -8.27 -5.47
CA LEU A 45 6.98 -9.28 -5.32
C LEU A 45 8.15 -8.79 -4.46
N ILE A 46 8.57 -7.53 -4.61
CA ILE A 46 9.58 -6.91 -3.73
C ILE A 46 9.06 -6.90 -2.29
N ASN A 47 7.82 -6.49 -2.07
CA ASN A 47 7.21 -6.47 -0.74
C ASN A 47 7.16 -7.87 -0.11
N LEU A 48 6.85 -8.91 -0.91
CA LEU A 48 6.93 -10.30 -0.47
C LEU A 48 8.32 -10.64 0.06
N GLY A 49 9.37 -10.27 -0.68
CA GLY A 49 10.75 -10.43 -0.24
C GLY A 49 11.04 -9.69 1.07
N ILE A 50 10.60 -8.43 1.20
CA ILE A 50 10.75 -7.65 2.43
C ILE A 50 10.04 -8.35 3.61
N TYR A 51 8.85 -8.92 3.42
CA TYR A 51 8.15 -9.66 4.46
C TYR A 51 8.96 -10.86 4.98
N PHE A 52 9.73 -11.54 4.13
CA PHE A 52 10.60 -12.65 4.53
C PHE A 52 11.81 -12.18 5.35
N PHE A 53 12.42 -11.05 5.01
CA PHE A 53 13.63 -10.57 5.70
C PHE A 53 13.33 -9.68 6.91
N LYS A 54 12.33 -8.80 6.80
CA LYS A 54 12.00 -7.75 7.76
C LYS A 54 10.49 -7.48 7.76
N PHE A 55 9.75 -8.29 8.53
CA PHE A 55 8.29 -8.24 8.63
C PHE A 55 7.72 -6.83 8.85
N ASP A 56 8.32 -6.06 9.76
CA ASP A 56 7.87 -4.70 10.10
C ASP A 56 7.93 -3.75 8.90
N TYR A 57 9.01 -3.85 8.13
CA TYR A 57 9.20 -3.05 6.92
C TYR A 57 8.23 -3.48 5.82
N GLY A 58 7.86 -4.77 5.77
CA GLY A 58 6.83 -5.27 4.85
C GLY A 58 5.45 -4.69 5.14
N ILE A 59 5.09 -4.52 6.42
CA ILE A 59 3.83 -3.86 6.81
C ILE A 59 3.84 -2.39 6.36
N VAL A 60 4.92 -1.66 6.63
CA VAL A 60 5.04 -0.25 6.20
C VAL A 60 4.96 -0.14 4.68
N PHE A 61 5.69 -1.00 3.97
CA PHE A 61 5.72 -0.98 2.51
C PHE A 61 4.38 -1.38 1.88
N THR A 62 3.60 -2.26 2.53
CA THR A 62 2.20 -2.52 2.16
C THR A 62 1.35 -1.26 2.25
N GLY A 63 1.50 -0.47 3.31
CA GLY A 63 0.82 0.83 3.43
C GLY A 63 1.19 1.79 2.29
N ILE A 64 2.49 1.87 1.94
CA ILE A 64 2.97 2.68 0.81
C ILE A 64 2.39 2.20 -0.52
N LEU A 65 2.37 0.88 -0.77
CA LEU A 65 1.77 0.26 -1.95
C LEU A 65 0.29 0.65 -2.11
N LEU A 66 -0.50 0.52 -1.04
CA LEU A 66 -1.92 0.87 -1.05
C LEU A 66 -2.15 2.38 -1.24
N LEU A 67 -1.26 3.21 -0.69
CA LEU A 67 -1.27 4.66 -0.92
C LEU A 67 -1.02 4.99 -2.39
N LEU A 68 0.00 4.39 -3.01
CA LEU A 68 0.30 4.55 -4.44
C LEU A 68 -0.86 4.08 -5.32
N ALA A 69 -1.50 2.96 -4.97
CA ALA A 69 -2.67 2.46 -5.67
C ALA A 69 -3.87 3.42 -5.55
N THR A 70 -4.07 3.99 -4.36
CA THR A 70 -5.16 4.97 -4.09
C THR A 70 -5.05 6.18 -5.00
N PHE A 71 -3.84 6.70 -5.21
CA PHE A 71 -3.58 7.83 -6.12
C PHE A 71 -3.31 7.42 -7.58
N ASN A 72 -3.66 6.19 -7.96
CA ASN A 72 -3.56 5.70 -9.34
C ASN A 72 -2.11 5.72 -9.91
N PHE A 73 -1.07 5.69 -9.07
CA PHE A 73 0.32 5.51 -9.53
C PHE A 73 0.56 4.07 -9.98
N ILE A 74 -0.10 3.12 -9.32
CA ILE A 74 -0.12 1.70 -9.70
C ILE A 74 -1.57 1.22 -9.81
N ALA A 75 -1.80 0.15 -10.57
CA ALA A 75 -3.13 -0.41 -10.78
C ALA A 75 -3.20 -1.83 -10.21
N LEU A 76 -4.02 -2.02 -9.18
CA LEU A 76 -4.24 -3.32 -8.54
C LEU A 76 -5.41 -4.09 -9.16
N PHE A 77 -6.38 -3.39 -9.74
CA PHE A 77 -7.61 -3.93 -10.31
C PHE A 77 -7.57 -3.85 -11.86
N PRO A 78 -8.26 -4.73 -12.58
CA PRO A 78 -8.25 -4.71 -14.05
C PRO A 78 -8.90 -3.43 -14.60
N ASP A 79 -9.99 -2.99 -13.96
CA ASP A 79 -10.68 -1.76 -14.34
C ASP A 79 -10.11 -0.56 -13.57
N ILE A 80 -9.54 0.39 -14.30
CA ILE A 80 -9.11 1.68 -13.75
C ILE A 80 -10.30 2.63 -13.80
N VAL A 81 -11.23 2.47 -12.85
CA VAL A 81 -12.30 3.46 -12.64
C VAL A 81 -11.75 4.56 -11.76
N SER A 82 -11.33 5.66 -12.38
CA SER A 82 -10.87 6.85 -11.70
C SER A 82 -11.95 7.93 -11.67
N SER A 83 -12.27 8.43 -10.48
CA SER A 83 -13.02 9.66 -10.32
C SER A 83 -12.04 10.82 -10.17
N SER A 84 -12.10 11.80 -11.07
CA SER A 84 -11.43 13.09 -10.91
C SER A 84 -12.44 14.12 -10.45
N TYR A 85 -12.13 14.84 -9.38
CA TYR A 85 -12.92 15.99 -8.94
C TYR A 85 -12.23 17.26 -9.41
N PHE A 86 -12.97 18.13 -10.07
CA PHE A 86 -12.50 19.45 -10.48
C PHE A 86 -12.96 20.45 -9.44
N ILE A 87 -12.00 21.12 -8.79
CA ILE A 87 -12.29 22.24 -7.89
C ILE A 87 -11.94 23.51 -8.66
N ARG A 88 -12.95 24.32 -8.95
CA ARG A 88 -12.79 25.59 -9.65
C ARG A 88 -12.63 26.69 -8.60
N ILE A 89 -11.43 27.26 -8.48
CA ILE A 89 -11.16 28.42 -7.61
C ILE A 89 -10.89 29.61 -8.53
N ALA A 90 -11.83 30.56 -8.56
CA ALA A 90 -11.90 31.62 -9.57
C ALA A 90 -11.90 31.06 -11.01
N ASP A 91 -10.95 31.47 -11.85
CA ASP A 91 -10.79 31.02 -13.25
C ASP A 91 -9.76 29.90 -13.45
N LYS A 92 -9.15 29.39 -12.36
CA LYS A 92 -8.19 28.28 -12.44
C LYS A 92 -8.86 26.97 -12.04
N GLU A 93 -8.83 26.04 -12.97
CA GLU A 93 -9.24 24.65 -12.75
C GLU A 93 -8.04 23.86 -12.23
N ILE A 94 -8.09 23.44 -10.97
CA ILE A 94 -7.09 22.55 -10.39
C ILE A 94 -7.71 21.15 -10.38
N ALA A 95 -7.17 20.27 -11.22
CA ALA A 95 -7.56 18.87 -11.25
C ALA A 95 -6.95 18.16 -10.05
N THR A 96 -7.81 17.55 -9.22
CA THR A 96 -7.33 16.67 -8.15
C THR A 96 -6.79 15.36 -8.75
N PRO A 97 -5.76 14.74 -8.14
CA PRO A 97 -5.28 13.45 -8.60
C PRO A 97 -6.42 12.42 -8.54
N THR A 98 -6.52 11.60 -9.58
CA THR A 98 -7.56 10.57 -9.67
C THR A 98 -7.48 9.60 -8.50
N ILE A 99 -8.57 9.45 -7.75
CA ILE A 99 -8.64 8.51 -6.64
C ILE A 99 -9.28 7.20 -7.12
N GLN A 100 -8.61 6.07 -6.87
CA GLN A 100 -9.18 4.74 -7.08
C GLN A 100 -9.92 4.28 -5.83
N GLY A 101 -11.25 4.35 -5.84
CA GLY A 101 -12.08 4.03 -4.68
C GLY A 101 -11.90 2.60 -4.14
N LYS A 102 -11.68 1.61 -5.01
CA LYS A 102 -11.42 0.21 -4.59
C LYS A 102 -10.09 0.08 -3.83
N SER A 103 -9.05 0.77 -4.30
CA SER A 103 -7.74 0.80 -3.63
C SER A 103 -7.79 1.57 -2.31
N LEU A 104 -8.58 2.65 -2.25
CA LEU A 104 -8.83 3.39 -1.02
C LEU A 104 -9.51 2.50 0.05
N LEU A 105 -10.47 1.65 -0.35
CA LEU A 105 -11.11 0.71 0.57
C LEU A 105 -10.10 -0.28 1.17
N LEU A 106 -9.20 -0.83 0.35
CA LEU A 106 -8.11 -1.69 0.85
C LEU A 106 -7.18 -0.93 1.79
N MET A 107 -6.88 0.34 1.51
CA MET A 107 -6.09 1.19 2.40
C MET A 107 -6.79 1.41 3.75
N ILE A 108 -8.09 1.64 3.78
CA ILE A 108 -8.88 1.75 5.01
C ILE A 108 -8.81 0.45 5.82
N VAL A 109 -9.00 -0.70 5.17
CA VAL A 109 -8.88 -2.02 5.83
C VAL A 109 -7.48 -2.20 6.40
N PHE A 110 -6.44 -1.83 5.66
CA PHE A 110 -5.06 -1.87 6.14
C PHE A 110 -4.87 -1.02 7.40
N LEU A 111 -5.33 0.23 7.39
CA LEU A 111 -5.23 1.13 8.52
C LEU A 111 -5.97 0.55 9.73
N VAL A 112 -7.24 0.16 9.58
CA VAL A 112 -8.02 -0.40 10.70
C VAL A 112 -7.31 -1.60 11.35
N LEU A 113 -6.68 -2.47 10.57
CA LEU A 113 -6.02 -3.67 11.08
C LEU A 113 -4.61 -3.44 11.63
N ASN A 114 -3.86 -2.46 11.09
CA ASN A 114 -2.44 -2.26 11.40
C ASN A 114 -2.15 -0.97 12.17
N PHE A 115 -3.11 -0.06 12.35
CA PHE A 115 -2.85 1.26 12.93
C PHE A 115 -2.22 1.20 14.32
N GLY A 116 -2.73 0.33 15.21
CA GLY A 116 -2.15 0.16 16.54
C GLY A 116 -0.68 -0.32 16.49
N TYR A 117 -0.39 -1.25 15.56
CA TYR A 117 0.97 -1.74 15.35
C TYR A 117 1.92 -0.67 14.82
N LEU A 118 1.45 0.15 13.87
CA LEU A 118 2.24 1.25 13.32
C LEU A 118 2.57 2.31 14.38
N ILE A 119 1.63 2.61 15.29
CA ILE A 119 1.87 3.52 16.42
C ILE A 119 2.95 2.95 17.35
N GLU A 120 2.83 1.68 17.73
CA GLU A 120 3.80 1.03 18.61
C GLU A 120 5.20 1.02 17.99
N MET A 121 5.30 0.67 16.71
CA MET A 121 6.55 0.68 15.96
C MET A 121 7.16 2.09 15.88
N TYR A 122 6.36 3.13 15.65
CA TYR A 122 6.82 4.52 15.64
C TYR A 122 7.30 4.97 17.03
N ALA A 123 6.58 4.61 18.10
CA ALA A 123 6.97 4.92 19.46
C ALA A 123 8.32 4.27 19.81
N ASN A 124 8.48 2.97 19.49
CA ASN A 124 9.72 2.24 19.70
C ASN A 124 10.91 2.88 18.96
N TYR A 125 10.72 3.27 17.69
CA TYR A 125 11.74 4.01 16.93
C TYR A 125 12.16 5.33 17.61
N LYS A 126 11.19 6.07 18.15
CA LYS A 126 11.46 7.32 18.87
C LYS A 126 12.24 7.09 20.18
N TYR A 127 11.89 6.05 20.94
CA TYR A 127 12.59 5.71 22.18
C TYR A 127 14.03 5.25 21.94
N THR A 128 14.27 4.38 20.95
CA THR A 128 15.63 3.92 20.62
C THR A 128 16.52 5.06 20.14
N LYS A 129 15.98 5.98 19.32
CA LYS A 129 16.72 7.17 18.87
C LYS A 129 17.09 8.10 20.04
N LYS A 130 16.20 8.28 21.02
CA LYS A 130 16.47 9.12 22.18
C LYS A 130 17.55 8.53 23.08
N ASN A 131 17.45 7.24 23.41
CA ASN A 131 18.39 6.59 24.35
C ASN A 131 19.72 6.20 23.69
N GLY A 132 19.74 5.96 22.38
CA GLY A 132 20.96 5.66 21.63
C GLY A 132 21.84 6.89 21.36
N GLY A 133 21.28 8.10 21.43
CA GLY A 133 22.03 9.35 21.25
C GLY A 133 22.83 9.81 22.48
N ASP A 134 22.46 9.33 23.68
CA ASP A 134 23.13 9.72 24.93
C ASP A 134 24.36 8.85 25.26
N GLY A 135 24.63 7.80 24.47
CA GLY A 135 25.66 6.79 24.75
C GLY A 135 27.00 6.96 24.02
N ASP A 136 27.11 7.88 23.05
CA ASP A 136 28.27 7.97 22.14
C ASP A 136 29.25 9.12 22.47
N GLY A 137 29.19 9.60 23.73
CA GLY A 137 30.02 10.69 24.25
C GLY A 137 31.18 10.24 25.15
N ARG A 138 31.78 9.07 24.91
CA ARG A 138 32.95 8.59 25.67
C ARG A 138 34.06 8.09 24.76
#